data_AF-M0P439-F1
#
_entry.id   AF-M0P439-F1
#
_cell.length_a   1.000
_cell.length_b   1.000
_cell.length_c   1.000
_cell.angle_alpha   90.00
_cell.angle_beta   90.00
_cell.angle_gamma   90.00
#
_symmetry.space_group_name_H-M   'P 1'
#
loop_
_entity.id
_entity.type
_entity.pdbx_description
1 polymer ?
#
loop_
_entity_poly.entity_id
_entity_poly.type
_entity_poly.pdbx_seq_one_letter_code
_entity_poly.pdbx_strand_id
1 'polypeptide(L)'
;LAVVFSLPVRRSEVVAGTYLGRLAVLAGATVLGFGFSGALIVREFGAGSLSAFLGFLGGTVGVGAAFLAVALLLSTVAREKTHALGAALLVWVWFVLVHDLLALGIVAATELPDAALSALVLSNPVSAFRVFVLSGLGTTAGGGFTAVLAGSGLSTVALAASLVAWTVVPVAVAARLVRRRRL
;
A
#
# COMPACT_ATOMS: atom_id res chain seq x y z
N LEU A 1 -35.96 -4.34 -13.86
CA LEU A 1 -35.36 -3.00 -14.07
C LEU A 1 -35.93 -1.91 -13.15
N ALA A 2 -37.21 -1.98 -12.72
CA ALA A 2 -37.83 -0.98 -11.83
C ALA A 2 -37.48 -1.07 -10.32
N VAL A 3 -36.88 -2.18 -9.86
CA VAL A 3 -36.57 -2.43 -8.43
C VAL A 3 -35.13 -2.02 -8.04
N VAL A 4 -34.24 -1.80 -9.02
CA VAL A 4 -32.85 -1.35 -8.74
C VAL A 4 -32.79 0.18 -8.53
N PHE A 5 -33.79 0.91 -9.02
CA PHE A 5 -33.90 2.37 -8.87
C PHE A 5 -34.65 2.81 -7.60
N SER A 6 -35.21 1.89 -6.81
CA SER A 6 -35.86 2.22 -5.53
C SER A 6 -34.89 2.30 -4.35
N LEU A 7 -33.61 1.95 -4.54
CA LEU A 7 -32.57 2.20 -3.56
C LEU A 7 -31.78 3.44 -3.98
N PRO A 8 -31.79 4.53 -3.20
CA PRO A 8 -30.91 5.66 -3.44
C PRO A 8 -29.47 5.23 -3.14
N VAL A 9 -28.84 4.52 -4.09
CA VAL A 9 -27.45 4.11 -3.97
C VAL A 9 -26.62 5.38 -3.82
N ARG A 10 -26.04 5.56 -2.65
CA ARG A 10 -25.28 6.76 -2.32
C ARG A 10 -24.07 6.78 -3.23
N ARG A 11 -23.72 7.93 -3.82
CA ARG A 11 -22.54 8.07 -4.69
C ARG A 11 -21.24 7.56 -4.04
N SER A 12 -21.17 7.57 -2.71
CA SER A 12 -20.07 6.97 -1.92
C SER A 12 -20.01 5.43 -1.99
N GLU A 13 -21.16 4.75 -2.07
CA GLU A 13 -21.24 3.28 -2.20
C GLU A 13 -20.73 2.83 -3.56
N VAL A 14 -20.99 3.60 -4.61
CA VAL A 14 -20.44 3.34 -5.95
C VAL A 14 -18.91 3.42 -5.96
N VAL A 15 -18.32 4.41 -5.27
CA VAL A 15 -16.86 4.56 -5.16
C VAL A 15 -16.26 3.39 -4.38
N ALA A 16 -16.86 3.04 -3.23
CA ALA A 16 -16.40 1.92 -2.42
C ALA A 16 -16.53 0.58 -3.17
N GLY A 17 -17.65 0.34 -3.86
CA GLY A 17 -17.85 -0.86 -4.67
C GLY A 17 -16.87 -0.96 -5.84
N THR A 18 -16.61 0.15 -6.53
CA THR A 18 -15.61 0.21 -7.62
C THR A 18 -14.21 -0.11 -7.09
N TYR A 19 -13.85 0.46 -5.94
CA TYR A 19 -12.58 0.17 -5.28
C TYR A 19 -12.45 -1.31 -4.91
N LEU A 20 -13.45 -1.87 -4.24
CA LEU A 20 -13.46 -3.27 -3.82
C LEU A 20 -13.39 -4.23 -5.01
N GLY A 21 -14.11 -3.94 -6.10
CA GLY A 21 -14.04 -4.73 -7.33
C GLY A 21 -12.63 -4.73 -7.94
N ARG A 22 -11.99 -3.56 -8.05
CA ARG A 22 -10.61 -3.45 -8.55
C ARG A 22 -9.59 -4.10 -7.61
N LEU A 23 -9.81 -3.97 -6.29
CA LEU A 23 -8.97 -4.60 -5.28
C LEU A 23 -9.08 -6.13 -5.35
N ALA A 24 -10.27 -6.69 -5.54
CA ALA A 24 -10.47 -8.12 -5.68
C ALA A 24 -9.73 -8.68 -6.91
N VAL A 25 -9.80 -7.97 -8.05
CA VAL A 25 -9.06 -8.34 -9.26
C VAL A 25 -7.55 -8.25 -9.02
N LEU A 26 -7.06 -7.17 -8.39
CA LEU A 26 -5.65 -7.00 -8.06
C LEU A 26 -5.15 -8.09 -7.09
N ALA A 27 -5.91 -8.38 -6.03
CA ALA A 27 -5.57 -9.39 -5.05
C ALA A 27 -5.56 -10.78 -5.68
N GLY A 28 -6.59 -11.12 -6.47
CA GLY A 28 -6.66 -12.39 -7.19
C GLY A 28 -5.50 -12.56 -8.17
N ALA A 29 -5.18 -11.54 -8.97
CA ALA A 29 -4.04 -11.58 -9.89
C ALA A 29 -2.71 -11.72 -9.14
N THR A 30 -2.55 -11.05 -8.00
CA THR A 30 -1.36 -11.14 -7.16
C THR A 30 -1.21 -12.55 -6.56
N VAL A 31 -2.27 -13.09 -5.97
CA VAL A 31 -2.27 -14.45 -5.38
C VAL A 31 -1.99 -15.50 -6.45
N LEU A 32 -2.59 -15.39 -7.63
CA LEU A 32 -2.33 -16.30 -8.74
C LEU A 32 -0.90 -16.17 -9.25
N GLY A 33 -0.39 -14.95 -9.41
CA GLY A 33 0.97 -14.69 -9.87
C GLY A 33 2.04 -15.24 -8.92
N PHE A 34 1.84 -15.08 -7.60
CA PHE A 34 2.76 -15.58 -6.59
C PHE A 34 2.49 -17.02 -6.15
N GLY A 35 1.35 -17.60 -6.51
CA GLY A 35 0.97 -18.96 -6.09
C GLY A 35 1.99 -20.02 -6.51
N PHE A 36 2.54 -19.89 -7.71
CA PHE A 36 3.62 -20.77 -8.19
C PHE A 36 4.89 -20.63 -7.33
N SER A 37 5.31 -19.40 -7.03
CA SER A 37 6.46 -19.14 -6.16
C SER A 37 6.24 -19.69 -4.75
N GLY A 38 5.03 -19.58 -4.21
CA GLY A 38 4.68 -20.16 -2.90
C GLY A 38 4.85 -21.68 -2.85
N ALA A 39 4.41 -22.38 -3.91
CA ALA A 39 4.59 -23.83 -4.03
C ALA A 39 6.07 -24.22 -4.08
N LEU A 40 6.90 -23.46 -4.81
CA LEU A 40 8.35 -23.68 -4.85
C LEU A 40 9.02 -23.44 -3.48
N ILE A 41 8.62 -22.37 -2.78
CA ILE A 41 9.17 -22.04 -1.45
C ILE A 41 8.89 -23.15 -0.44
N VAL A 42 7.65 -23.67 -0.41
CA VAL A 42 7.30 -24.79 0.48
C VAL A 42 8.06 -26.06 0.12
N ARG A 43 8.29 -26.31 -1.17
CA ARG A 43 9.07 -27.46 -1.62
C ARG A 43 10.54 -27.38 -1.21
N GLU A 44 11.15 -26.20 -1.32
CA GLU A 44 12.59 -26.01 -1.08
C GLU A 44 12.93 -25.79 0.40
N PHE A 45 12.12 -25.00 1.11
CA PHE A 45 12.37 -24.57 2.49
C PHE A 45 11.41 -25.20 3.51
N GLY A 46 10.51 -26.10 3.07
CA GLY A 46 9.53 -26.75 3.92
C GLY A 46 8.36 -25.85 4.33
N ALA A 47 7.35 -26.44 5.00
CA ALA A 47 6.12 -25.75 5.39
C ALA A 47 6.32 -24.61 6.42
N GLY A 48 7.46 -24.56 7.12
CA GLY A 48 7.78 -23.51 8.08
C GLY A 48 7.94 -22.12 7.45
N SER A 49 8.27 -22.06 6.15
CA SER A 49 8.41 -20.80 5.39
C SER A 49 7.07 -20.22 4.91
N LEU A 50 5.98 -20.98 5.04
CA LEU A 50 4.66 -20.59 4.55
C LEU A 50 4.11 -19.36 5.29
N SER A 51 4.36 -19.23 6.58
CA SER A 51 3.90 -18.09 7.38
C SER A 51 4.52 -16.77 6.89
N ALA A 52 5.84 -16.76 6.68
CA ALA A 52 6.57 -15.61 6.14
C ALA A 52 6.12 -15.28 4.71
N PHE A 53 5.91 -16.30 3.87
CA PHE A 53 5.37 -16.11 2.52
C PHE A 53 3.96 -15.52 2.52
N LEU A 54 3.07 -16.00 3.39
CA LEU A 54 1.72 -15.45 3.54
C LEU A 54 1.76 -14.00 4.05
N GLY A 55 2.67 -13.68 4.96
CA GLY A 55 2.94 -12.31 5.40
C GLY A 55 3.37 -11.42 4.22
N PHE A 56 4.36 -11.87 3.44
CA PHE A 56 4.79 -11.17 2.23
C PHE A 56 3.66 -10.97 1.23
N LEU A 57 2.85 -12.00 0.98
CA LEU A 57 1.74 -11.95 0.03
C LEU A 57 0.65 -10.98 0.50
N GLY A 58 0.28 -11.05 1.78
CA GLY A 58 -0.67 -10.12 2.39
C GLY A 58 -0.17 -8.67 2.38
N GLY A 59 1.10 -8.46 2.69
CA GLY A 59 1.74 -7.15 2.60
C GLY A 59 1.77 -6.60 1.17
N THR A 60 2.04 -7.46 0.18
CA THR A 60 2.07 -7.09 -1.24
C THR A 60 0.70 -6.63 -1.71
N VAL A 61 -0.35 -7.38 -1.36
CA VAL A 61 -1.74 -6.98 -1.61
C VAL A 61 -2.06 -5.68 -0.89
N GLY A 62 -1.62 -5.50 0.36
CA GLY A 62 -1.83 -4.29 1.15
C GLY A 62 -1.20 -3.04 0.54
N VAL A 63 0.05 -3.13 0.06
CA VAL A 63 0.70 -2.00 -0.63
C VAL A 63 0.02 -1.70 -1.96
N GLY A 64 -0.37 -2.73 -2.72
CA GLY A 64 -1.14 -2.57 -3.96
C GLY A 64 -2.50 -1.91 -3.70
N ALA A 65 -3.17 -2.27 -2.61
CA ALA A 65 -4.41 -1.65 -2.15
C ALA A 65 -4.23 -0.16 -1.83
N ALA A 66 -3.15 0.21 -1.13
CA ALA A 66 -2.82 1.60 -0.84
C ALA A 66 -2.61 2.43 -2.14
N PHE A 67 -1.81 1.93 -3.10
CA PHE A 67 -1.61 2.63 -4.37
C PHE A 67 -2.89 2.74 -5.19
N LEU A 68 -3.72 1.69 -5.20
CA LEU A 68 -5.02 1.70 -5.86
C LEU A 68 -5.96 2.74 -5.22
N ALA A 69 -5.96 2.86 -3.90
CA ALA A 69 -6.73 3.85 -3.15
C ALA A 69 -6.30 5.28 -3.48
N VAL A 70 -4.98 5.53 -3.55
CA VAL A 70 -4.44 6.84 -3.93
C VAL A 70 -4.74 7.16 -5.39
N ALA A 71 -4.57 6.21 -6.32
CA ALA A 71 -4.93 6.41 -7.73
C ALA A 71 -6.42 6.70 -7.93
N LEU A 72 -7.28 6.04 -7.14
CA LEU A 72 -8.72 6.34 -7.12
C LEU A 72 -8.98 7.77 -6.64
N LEU A 73 -8.36 8.20 -5.54
CA LEU A 73 -8.47 9.57 -5.04
C LEU A 73 -8.04 10.59 -6.11
N LEU A 74 -6.88 10.39 -6.75
CA LEU A 74 -6.39 11.25 -7.84
C LEU A 74 -7.38 11.31 -9.00
N SER A 75 -7.96 10.17 -9.38
CA SER A 75 -8.97 10.08 -10.44
C SER A 75 -10.24 10.89 -10.13
N THR A 76 -10.60 11.07 -8.86
CA THR A 76 -11.76 11.92 -8.48
C THR A 76 -11.47 13.42 -8.53
N VAL A 77 -10.20 13.81 -8.39
CA VAL A 77 -9.78 15.21 -8.35
C VAL A 77 -9.41 15.72 -9.76
N ALA A 78 -8.76 14.88 -10.56
CA ALA A 78 -8.33 15.21 -11.91
C ALA A 78 -9.51 15.55 -12.84
N ARG A 79 -9.31 16.53 -13.72
CA ARG A 79 -10.30 16.93 -14.74
C ARG A 79 -10.30 15.99 -15.95
N GLU A 80 -9.14 15.45 -16.30
CA GLU A 80 -8.96 14.57 -17.44
C GLU A 80 -8.27 13.27 -17.07
N LYS A 81 -8.59 12.21 -17.81
CA LYS A 81 -8.00 10.86 -17.63
C LYS A 81 -6.48 10.89 -17.77
N THR A 82 -5.95 11.65 -18.72
CA THR A 82 -4.51 11.77 -18.98
C THR A 82 -3.78 12.41 -17.78
N HIS A 83 -4.37 13.46 -17.20
CA HIS A 83 -3.82 14.11 -16.00
C HIS A 83 -3.84 13.18 -14.78
N ALA A 84 -4.90 12.37 -14.62
CA ALA A 84 -4.97 11.38 -13.54
C ALA A 84 -3.85 10.34 -13.65
N LEU A 85 -3.58 9.84 -14.86
CA LEU A 85 -2.50 8.87 -15.11
C LEU A 85 -1.12 9.47 -14.84
N GLY A 86 -0.86 10.70 -15.33
CA GLY A 86 0.39 11.40 -15.07
C GLY A 86 0.61 11.65 -13.58
N ALA A 87 -0.42 12.11 -12.86
CA ALA A 87 -0.35 12.33 -11.42
C ALA A 87 -0.11 11.01 -10.65
N ALA A 88 -0.75 9.91 -11.05
CA ALA A 88 -0.53 8.61 -10.43
C ALA A 88 0.92 8.14 -10.60
N LEU A 89 1.52 8.37 -11.78
CA LEU A 89 2.93 8.05 -12.02
C LEU A 89 3.87 8.91 -11.16
N LEU A 90 3.63 10.22 -11.07
CA LEU A 90 4.44 11.11 -10.21
C LEU A 90 4.35 10.72 -8.74
N VAL A 91 3.16 10.36 -8.27
CA VAL A 91 2.95 9.87 -6.90
C VAL A 91 3.67 8.54 -6.68
N TRP A 92 3.65 7.65 -7.67
CA TRP A 92 4.43 6.41 -7.61
C TRP A 92 5.93 6.68 -7.51
N VAL A 93 6.47 7.57 -8.36
CA VAL A 93 7.89 7.97 -8.31
C VAL A 93 8.24 8.59 -6.96
N TRP A 94 7.35 9.43 -6.42
CA TRP A 94 7.55 10.05 -5.11
C TRP A 94 7.71 8.99 -4.01
N PHE A 95 6.78 8.06 -3.89
CA PHE A 95 6.81 7.05 -2.84
C PHE A 95 7.91 5.99 -3.04
N VAL A 96 8.19 5.58 -4.27
CA VAL A 96 9.13 4.48 -4.51
C VAL A 96 10.58 4.95 -4.58
N LEU A 97 10.83 6.15 -5.11
CA LEU A 97 12.19 6.63 -5.40
C LEU A 97 12.54 7.86 -4.58
N VAL A 98 11.76 8.94 -4.69
CA VAL A 98 12.15 10.24 -4.12
C VAL A 98 12.17 10.20 -2.60
N HIS A 99 11.16 9.58 -1.98
CA HIS A 99 11.09 9.41 -0.54
C HIS A 99 12.29 8.62 -0.01
N ASP A 100 12.64 7.50 -0.67
CA ASP A 100 13.80 6.68 -0.30
C ASP A 100 15.12 7.47 -0.42
N LEU A 101 15.30 8.25 -1.49
CA LEU A 101 16.50 9.07 -1.69
C LEU A 101 16.61 10.22 -0.67
N LEU A 102 15.49 10.90 -0.38
CA LEU A 102 15.45 11.94 0.64
C LEU A 102 15.73 11.36 2.03
N ALA A 103 15.10 10.22 2.36
CA ALA A 103 15.32 9.54 3.62
C ALA A 103 16.79 9.14 3.80
N LEU A 104 17.41 8.56 2.76
CA LEU A 104 18.85 8.27 2.75
C LEU A 104 19.68 9.54 2.99
N GLY A 105 19.37 10.62 2.27
CA GLY A 105 20.09 11.89 2.41
C GLY A 105 20.00 12.47 3.82
N ILE A 106 18.82 12.45 4.45
CA ILE A 106 18.63 12.96 5.81
C ILE A 106 19.36 12.08 6.82
N VAL A 107 19.23 10.75 6.73
CA VAL A 107 19.92 9.81 7.63
C VAL A 107 21.44 9.90 7.48
N ALA A 108 21.94 10.15 6.27
CA ALA A 108 23.37 10.34 6.03
C ALA A 108 23.89 11.68 6.56
N ALA A 109 23.06 12.73 6.57
CA ALA A 109 23.46 14.06 7.01
C ALA A 109 23.28 14.28 8.52
N THR A 110 22.38 13.54 9.17
CA THR A 110 21.97 13.78 10.57
C THR A 110 21.66 12.48 11.31
N GLU A 111 22.02 12.43 12.59
CA GLU A 111 21.53 11.39 13.48
C GLU A 111 20.08 11.71 13.89
N LEU A 112 19.15 10.91 13.39
CA LEU A 112 17.74 11.03 13.73
C LEU A 112 17.41 10.16 14.96
N PRO A 113 16.49 10.62 15.84
CA PRO A 113 15.94 9.76 16.88
C PRO A 113 15.03 8.68 16.28
N ASP A 114 14.91 7.54 16.95
CA ASP A 114 14.11 6.38 16.51
C ASP A 114 12.66 6.72 16.16
N ALA A 115 12.07 7.69 16.86
CA ALA A 115 10.71 8.17 16.59
C ALA A 115 10.59 8.88 15.23
N ALA A 116 11.60 9.67 14.83
CA ALA A 116 11.61 10.36 13.54
C ALA A 116 11.84 9.37 12.39
N LEU A 117 12.74 8.41 12.59
CA LEU A 117 12.96 7.27 11.69
C LEU A 117 11.69 6.44 11.50
N SER A 118 10.99 6.13 12.60
CA SER A 118 9.70 5.42 12.57
C SER A 118 8.63 6.19 11.81
N ALA A 119 8.50 7.49 12.06
CA ALA A 119 7.56 8.35 11.35
C ALA A 119 7.87 8.39 9.84
N LEU A 120 9.15 8.42 9.47
CA LEU A 120 9.59 8.41 8.08
C LEU A 120 9.20 7.12 7.37
N VAL A 121 9.35 5.96 8.02
CA VAL A 121 8.88 4.67 7.49
C VAL A 121 7.36 4.65 7.34
N LEU A 122 6.61 5.06 8.37
CA LEU A 122 5.15 5.00 8.36
C LEU A 122 4.52 6.01 7.38
N SER A 123 5.23 7.08 7.04
CA SER A 123 4.80 8.08 6.04
C SER A 123 4.78 7.55 4.61
N ASN A 124 5.31 6.35 4.37
CA ASN A 124 5.37 5.75 3.04
C ASN A 124 4.88 4.29 3.08
N PRO A 125 3.79 3.94 2.38
CA PRO A 125 3.28 2.57 2.40
C PRO A 125 4.29 1.56 1.84
N VAL A 126 5.15 1.97 0.88
CA VAL A 126 6.21 1.12 0.32
C VAL A 126 7.24 0.79 1.40
N SER A 127 7.73 1.80 2.11
CA SER A 127 8.70 1.61 3.19
C SER A 127 8.11 0.78 4.32
N ALA A 128 6.85 1.04 4.71
CA ALA A 128 6.16 0.25 5.73
C ALA A 128 6.00 -1.23 5.32
N PHE A 129 5.63 -1.51 4.07
CA PHE A 129 5.56 -2.88 3.53
C PHE A 129 6.94 -3.57 3.57
N ARG A 130 7.98 -2.87 3.14
CA ARG A 130 9.35 -3.43 3.09
C ARG A 130 9.85 -3.80 4.48
N VAL A 131 9.69 -2.90 5.45
CA VAL A 131 10.05 -3.19 6.85
C VAL A 131 9.22 -4.34 7.40
N PHE A 132 7.90 -4.37 7.12
CA PHE A 132 7.02 -5.47 7.54
C PHE A 132 7.51 -6.84 7.07
N VAL A 133 7.88 -6.94 5.78
CA VAL A 133 8.39 -8.20 5.21
C VAL A 133 9.76 -8.55 5.79
N LEU A 134 10.68 -7.59 5.85
CA LEU A 134 12.05 -7.83 6.33
C LEU A 134 12.09 -8.25 7.80
N SER A 135 11.32 -7.57 8.65
CA SER A 135 11.16 -7.95 10.06
C SER A 135 10.54 -9.34 10.21
N GLY A 136 9.60 -9.72 9.35
CA GLY A 136 9.01 -11.08 9.34
C GLY A 136 9.99 -12.17 8.90
N LEU A 137 10.98 -11.83 8.06
CA LEU A 137 12.05 -12.75 7.64
C LEU A 137 13.23 -12.77 8.62
N GLY A 138 13.27 -11.87 9.62
CA GLY A 138 14.40 -11.74 10.53
C GLY A 138 15.69 -11.27 9.83
N THR A 139 15.56 -10.58 8.70
CA THR A 139 16.72 -10.11 7.91
C THR A 139 16.70 -8.61 7.72
N THR A 140 17.87 -7.99 7.74
CA THR A 140 18.09 -6.59 7.33
C THR A 140 18.55 -6.50 5.87
N ALA A 141 18.58 -7.61 5.13
CA ALA A 141 19.23 -7.74 3.83
C ALA A 141 18.45 -7.15 2.63
N GLY A 142 17.43 -6.31 2.85
CA GLY A 142 16.67 -5.66 1.77
C GLY A 142 17.17 -4.24 1.51
N GLY A 143 18.03 -4.06 0.50
CA GLY A 143 18.81 -2.82 0.25
C GLY A 143 18.04 -1.48 0.27
N GLY A 144 18.71 -0.33 0.34
CA GLY A 144 18.07 0.99 0.56
C GLY A 144 17.96 1.35 2.06
N PHE A 145 17.41 2.53 2.41
CA PHE A 145 17.47 3.00 3.82
C PHE A 145 16.67 2.12 4.78
N THR A 146 15.59 1.49 4.30
CA THR A 146 14.74 0.62 5.11
C THR A 146 15.47 -0.64 5.63
N ALA A 147 16.56 -1.05 4.96
CA ALA A 147 17.43 -2.15 5.42
C ALA A 147 18.12 -1.81 6.75
N VAL A 148 18.62 -0.57 6.84
CA VAL A 148 19.26 0.01 8.04
C VAL A 148 18.25 0.11 9.19
N LEU A 149 16.97 0.31 8.84
CA LEU A 149 15.86 0.52 9.75
C LEU A 149 15.11 -0.73 10.20
N ALA A 150 15.35 -1.91 9.62
CA ALA A 150 14.64 -3.13 10.02
C ALA A 150 14.93 -3.52 11.50
N GLY A 151 15.94 -2.89 12.14
CA GLY A 151 16.22 -2.96 13.57
C GLY A 151 15.54 -1.91 14.46
N SER A 152 14.75 -0.97 13.91
CA SER A 152 14.16 0.18 14.63
C SER A 152 13.06 -0.15 15.66
N GLY A 153 12.75 -1.42 15.89
CA GLY A 153 11.77 -1.84 16.91
C GLY A 153 10.30 -1.54 16.56
N LEU A 154 10.00 -1.14 15.32
CA LEU A 154 8.62 -0.95 14.86
C LEU A 154 7.81 -2.23 14.99
N SER A 155 6.67 -2.16 15.68
CA SER A 155 5.81 -3.33 15.85
C SER A 155 5.15 -3.72 14.53
N THR A 156 5.02 -5.02 14.30
CA THR A 156 4.27 -5.59 13.16
C THR A 156 2.86 -5.00 13.06
N VAL A 157 2.24 -4.72 14.21
CA VAL A 157 0.91 -4.11 14.32
C VAL A 157 0.91 -2.67 13.80
N ALA A 158 1.92 -1.86 14.14
CA ALA A 158 2.01 -0.49 13.66
C ALA A 158 2.19 -0.42 12.13
N LEU A 159 3.02 -1.32 11.57
CA LEU A 159 3.24 -1.42 10.13
C LEU A 159 1.97 -1.86 9.39
N ALA A 160 1.27 -2.87 9.89
CA ALA A 160 0.00 -3.32 9.34
C ALA A 160 -1.07 -2.21 9.44
N ALA A 161 -1.16 -1.52 10.59
CA ALA A 161 -2.08 -0.40 10.78
C ALA A 161 -1.80 0.75 9.81
N SER A 162 -0.53 1.05 9.53
CA SER A 162 -0.16 2.06 8.53
C SER A 162 -0.63 1.67 7.12
N LEU A 163 -0.42 0.42 6.69
CA LEU A 163 -0.90 -0.04 5.38
C LEU A 163 -2.43 0.05 5.27
N VAL A 164 -3.15 -0.32 6.34
CA VAL A 164 -4.60 -0.17 6.40
C VAL A 164 -4.99 1.31 6.35
N ALA A 165 -4.31 2.19 7.08
CA ALA A 165 -4.57 3.63 7.06
C ALA A 165 -4.35 4.22 5.66
N TRP A 166 -3.25 3.87 4.99
CA TRP A 166 -2.95 4.26 3.60
C TRP A 166 -3.97 3.73 2.59
N THR A 167 -4.74 2.71 2.94
CA THR A 167 -5.83 2.20 2.12
C THR A 167 -7.15 2.90 2.42
N VAL A 168 -7.53 2.97 3.69
CA VAL A 168 -8.83 3.48 4.14
C VAL A 168 -8.94 4.99 3.98
N VAL A 169 -7.87 5.74 4.30
CA VAL A 169 -7.90 7.21 4.26
C VAL A 169 -8.15 7.74 2.85
N PRO A 170 -7.40 7.34 1.80
CA PRO A 170 -7.66 7.86 0.46
C PRO A 170 -9.03 7.47 -0.10
N VAL A 171 -9.51 6.25 0.16
CA VAL A 171 -10.86 5.81 -0.23
C VAL A 171 -11.93 6.66 0.47
N ALA A 172 -11.78 6.88 1.78
CA ALA A 172 -12.72 7.69 2.55
C ALA A 172 -12.75 9.15 2.07
N VAL A 173 -11.58 9.73 1.75
CA VAL A 173 -11.49 11.08 1.19
C VAL A 173 -12.13 11.13 -0.19
N ALA A 174 -11.85 10.18 -1.08
CA ALA A 174 -12.45 10.09 -2.41
C ALA A 174 -14.00 10.02 -2.32
N ALA A 175 -14.52 9.15 -1.44
CA ALA A 175 -15.95 9.00 -1.20
C ALA A 175 -16.60 10.29 -0.66
N ARG A 176 -15.90 11.05 0.19
CA ARG A 176 -16.35 12.36 0.70
C ARG A 176 -16.36 13.43 -0.40
N LEU A 177 -15.33 13.48 -1.24
CA LEU A 177 -15.23 14.45 -2.35
C LEU A 177 -16.34 14.24 -3.39
N VAL A 178 -16.59 12.99 -3.78
CA VAL A 178 -17.65 12.66 -4.74
C VAL A 178 -19.05 12.96 -4.18
N ARG A 179 -19.27 12.77 -2.87
CA ARG A 179 -20.53 13.15 -2.21
C ARG A 179 -20.79 14.66 -2.25
N ARG A 180 -19.74 15.49 -2.19
CA ARG A 180 -19.86 16.96 -2.18
C ARG A 180 -20.04 17.55 -3.58
N ARG A 181 -19.60 16.87 -4.65
CA ARG A 181 -19.82 17.33 -6.03
C ARG A 181 -21.26 17.06 -6.45
N ARG A 182 -22.11 18.10 -6.41
CA ARG A 182 -23.39 18.15 -7.14
C ARG A 182 -23.10 18.33 -8.63
N LEU A 183 -22.80 17.23 -9.31
CA LEU A 183 -23.12 17.07 -10.73
C LEU A 183 -24.60 16.74 -10.84
#